data_AF-A0A2A4VEV3-F1
#
_entry.id   AF-A0A2A4VEV3-F1
#
_cell.length_a   1.000
_cell.length_b   1.000
_cell.length_c   1.000
_cell.angle_alpha   90.00
_cell.angle_beta   90.00
_cell.angle_gamma   90.00
#
_symmetry.space_group_name_H-M   'P 1'
#
loop_
_entity.id
_entity.type
_entity.pdbx_description
1 polymer ?
#
loop_
_entity_poly.entity_id
_entity_poly.type
_entity_poly.pdbx_seq_one_letter_code
_entity_poly.pdbx_strand_id
1 'polypeptide(L)' 'MCMSVSEVSVNPRIEALRAKHKGLSQKIEQAHGNLSTADYYLSQLKKQKLIVKEKLESEEKRIAS' A
#
# COMPACT_ATOMS: atom_id res chain seq x y z
N MET A 1 17.65 15.28 9.44
CA MET A 1 16.50 15.29 8.50
C MET A 1 15.51 14.22 8.95
N CYS A 2 14.26 14.63 9.18
CA CYS A 2 12.96 13.94 9.06
C CYS A 2 12.95 12.40 8.93
N MET A 3 12.12 11.59 9.59
CA MET A 3 10.81 11.78 10.22
C MET A 3 10.64 10.78 11.37
N SER A 4 9.98 11.24 12.43
CA SER A 4 9.35 10.39 13.45
C SER A 4 8.25 9.55 12.80
N VAL A 5 8.27 8.23 13.01
CA VAL A 5 7.06 7.43 12.90
C VAL A 5 6.86 6.69 14.21
N SER A 6 5.97 7.31 14.96
CA SER A 6 5.45 6.88 16.25
C SER A 6 5.02 5.42 16.22
N GLU A 7 5.36 4.77 17.33
CA GLU A 7 4.72 3.63 17.95
C GLU A 7 3.20 3.59 17.65
N VAL A 8 2.78 2.84 16.64
CA VAL A 8 1.35 2.54 16.40
C VAL A 8 1.16 1.06 16.67
N SER A 9 0.36 0.81 17.71
CA SER A 9 -0.15 -0.46 18.19
C SER A 9 -0.18 -1.58 17.14
N VAL A 10 0.31 -2.75 17.55
CA VAL A 10 0.37 -4.03 16.82
C VAL A 10 -1.04 -4.51 16.45
N ASN A 11 -1.69 -3.86 15.48
CA ASN A 11 -2.89 -4.40 14.87
C ASN A 11 -2.44 -5.26 13.66
N PRO A 12 -2.50 -6.60 13.77
CA PRO A 12 -2.01 -7.49 12.72
C PRO A 12 -2.71 -7.25 11.37
N ARG A 13 -3.92 -6.69 11.39
CA ARG A 13 -4.66 -6.31 10.19
C ARG A 13 -4.05 -5.08 9.51
N ILE A 14 -3.60 -4.08 10.28
CA ILE A 14 -2.91 -2.91 9.72
C ILE A 14 -1.53 -3.31 9.19
N GLU A 15 -0.80 -4.17 9.90
CA GLU A 15 0.49 -4.68 9.42
C GLU A 15 0.34 -5.47 8.11
N ALA A 16 -0.67 -6.33 8.01
CA ALA A 16 -0.97 -7.05 6.77
C ALA A 16 -1.33 -6.10 5.62
N LEU A 17 -2.10 -5.03 5.89
CA LEU A 17 -2.43 -4.00 4.90
C LEU A 17 -1.19 -3.20 4.48
N ARG A 18 -0.30 -2.83 5.41
CA ARG A 18 0.98 -2.16 5.14
C ARG A 18 1.90 -3.04 4.29
N ALA A 19 2.03 -4.31 4.65
CA ALA A 19 2.82 -5.27 3.88
C ALA A 19 2.29 -5.43 2.45
N LYS A 20 0.95 -5.52 2.29
CA LYS A 20 0.30 -5.59 0.98
C LYS A 20 0.51 -4.32 0.16
N HIS A 21 0.41 -3.14 0.78
CA HIS A 21 0.65 -1.86 0.12
C HIS A 21 2.11 -1.71 -0.37
N LYS A 22 3.07 -2.14 0.47
CA LYS A 22 4.49 -2.17 0.10
C LYS A 22 4.75 -3.12 -1.07
N GLY A 23 4.19 -4.34 -1.02
CA GLY A 23 4.33 -5.32 -2.10
C GLY A 23 3.72 -4.85 -3.43
N LEU A 24 2.56 -4.18 -3.39
CA LEU A 24 1.97 -3.58 -4.59
C LEU A 24 2.82 -2.43 -5.15
N SER A 25 3.47 -1.65 -4.31
CA SER A 25 4.38 -0.59 -4.76
C SER A 25 5.59 -1.16 -5.50
N GLN A 26 6.23 -2.19 -4.95
CA GLN A 26 7.34 -2.88 -5.61
C GLN A 26 6.92 -3.51 -6.95
N LYS A 27 5.72 -4.12 -7.00
CA LYS A 27 5.18 -4.69 -8.25
C LYS A 27 4.92 -3.62 -9.31
N ILE A 28 4.45 -2.43 -8.92
CA ILE A 28 4.25 -1.31 -9.84
C ILE A 28 5.60 -0.82 -10.38
N GLU A 29 6.62 -0.69 -9.52
CA GLU A 29 7.97 -0.29 -9.95
C GLU A 29 8.58 -1.29 -10.93
N GLN A 30 8.47 -2.58 -10.64
CA GLN A 30 8.93 -3.65 -11.54
C GLN A 30 8.16 -3.65 -12.87
N ALA A 31 6.84 -3.46 -12.83
CA ALA A 31 5.99 -3.36 -14.01
C ALA A 31 6.28 -2.10 -14.83
N HIS A 32 6.61 -0.98 -14.19
CA HIS A 32 7.01 0.26 -14.87
C HIS A 32 8.38 0.13 -15.56
N GLY A 33 9.29 -0.66 -14.99
CA GLY A 33 10.61 -0.93 -15.58
C GLY A 33 10.59 -1.91 -16.75
N ASN A 34 9.47 -2.60 -16.99
CA ASN A 34 9.34 -3.59 -18.05
C ASN A 34 8.43 -3.07 -19.17
N LEU A 35 9.04 -2.77 -20.33
CA LEU A 35 8.38 -2.26 -21.54
C LEU A 35 7.35 -3.22 -22.15
N SER A 36 7.40 -4.51 -21.80
CA SER A 36 6.40 -5.51 -22.22
C SER A 36 5.20 -5.60 -21.30
N THR A 37 5.14 -4.80 -20.24
CA THR A 37 4.02 -4.83 -19.31
C THR A 37 2.82 -4.10 -19.89
N ALA A 38 1.68 -4.79 -20.00
CA ALA A 38 0.46 -4.18 -20.51
C ALA A 38 -0.01 -3.01 -19.61
N ASP A 39 -0.35 -1.88 -20.23
CA ASP A 39 -0.91 -0.71 -19.53
C ASP A 39 -2.12 -1.07 -18.67
N TYR A 40 -2.93 -2.02 -19.14
CA TYR A 40 -4.04 -2.56 -18.36
C TYR A 40 -3.57 -3.16 -17.03
N TYR A 41 -2.51 -3.98 -17.03
CA TYR A 41 -1.98 -4.61 -15.83
C TYR A 41 -1.42 -3.56 -14.85
N LEU A 42 -0.70 -2.55 -15.34
CA LEU A 42 -0.25 -1.42 -14.53
C LEU A 42 -1.41 -0.65 -13.91
N SER A 43 -2.49 -0.42 -14.66
CA SER A 43 -3.69 0.24 -14.16
C SER A 43 -4.37 -0.58 -13.04
N GLN A 44 -4.39 -1.92 -13.16
CA GLN A 44 -4.94 -2.80 -12.13
C GLN A 44 -4.10 -2.76 -10.85
N LEU A 45 -2.77 -2.80 -10.96
CA LEU A 45 -1.89 -2.71 -9.79
C LEU A 45 -2.06 -1.37 -9.06
N LYS A 46 -2.16 -0.25 -9.78
CA LYS A 46 -2.40 1.07 -9.20
C LYS A 46 -3.76 1.14 -8.49
N LYS A 47 -4.82 0.59 -9.09
CA LYS A 47 -6.15 0.50 -8.46
C LYS A 47 -6.11 -0.33 -7.18
N GLN A 48 -5.47 -1.50 -7.22
CA GLN A 48 -5.31 -2.34 -6.03
C GLN A 48 -4.54 -1.62 -4.93
N LYS A 49 -3.49 -0.85 -5.27
CA LYS A 49 -2.73 -0.05 -4.31
C LYS A 49 -3.60 1.03 -3.66
N LEU A 50 -4.42 1.73 -4.44
CA LEU A 50 -5.34 2.76 -3.93
C LEU A 50 -6.34 2.17 -2.93
N ILE A 51 -7.00 1.05 -3.29
CA ILE A 51 -7.98 0.38 -2.41
C ILE A 51 -7.33 -0.04 -1.08
N VAL A 52 -6.11 -0.58 -1.13
CA VAL A 52 -5.41 -1.00 0.10
C VAL A 52 -5.05 0.22 0.96
N LYS A 53 -4.66 1.34 0.35
CA LYS A 53 -4.39 2.59 1.06
C LYS A 53 -5.64 3.13 1.77
N GLU A 54 -6.78 3.20 1.07
CA GLU A 54 -8.05 3.66 1.66
C GLU A 54 -8.52 2.77 2.82
N LYS A 55 -8.34 1.44 2.69
CA LYS A 55 -8.62 0.50 3.78
C LYS A 55 -7.70 0.71 4.98
N LEU A 56 -6.43 0.98 4.74
CA LEU A 56 -5.45 1.26 5.79
C LEU A 56 -5.82 2.53 6.54
N GLU A 57 -6.10 3.63 5.82
CA GLU A 57 -6.55 4.89 6.41
C GLU A 57 -7.86 4.73 7.19
N SER A 58 -8.78 3.91 6.69
CA SER A 58 -10.05 3.63 7.38
C SER A 58 -9.84 2.83 8.67
N GLU A 59 -8.99 1.80 8.66
CA GLU A 59 -8.68 1.01 9.86
C GLU A 59 -7.86 1.83 10.87
N GLU A 60 -6.93 2.68 10.42
CA GLU A 60 -6.19 3.61 11.30
C GLU A 60 -7.14 4.62 11.97
N LYS A 61 -8.10 5.19 11.21
CA LYS A 61 -9.15 6.07 11.78
C LYS A 61 -10.03 5.36 12.79
N ARG A 62 -10.34 4.07 12.59
CA ARG A 62 -11.14 3.27 13.53
C ARG A 62 -10.41 2.97 14.84
N ILE A 63 -9.08 2.87 14.82
CA ILE A 63 -8.28 2.65 16.04
C ILE A 63 -8.05 3.96 16.80
N ALA A 64 -7.96 5.09 16.08
CA ALA A 64 -7.76 6.40 16.67
C ALA A 64 -9.03 7.04 17.27
N SER A 65 -10.20 6.44 17.04
CA SER A 65 -11.51 6.91 17.49
C SER A 65 -12.04 6.08 18.65
#